data_AF-A0AAU9WPG1-F1
#
_entry.id   AF-A0AAU9WPG1-F1
#
_cell.length_a   1.000
_cell.length_b   1.000
_cell.length_c   1.000
_cell.angle_alpha   90.00
_cell.angle_beta   90.00
_cell.angle_gamma   90.00
#
_symmetry.space_group_name_H-M   'P 1'
#
loop_
_entity.id
_entity.type
_entity.pdbx_description
1 polymer ?
#
loop_
_entity_poly.entity_id
_entity_poly.type
_entity_poly.pdbx_seq_one_letter_code
_entity_poly.pdbx_strand_id
1 'polypeptide(L)'
;MIHILKLICENCCLLLSLSLKSAPEEVKRVFSLQNASQWEHRKIGLGKMEQKYADKYEQKIAKLTIQIEAVKANNNDGRRGRKDIGNKVFLSWLIAQRRKKLLNLKNLRFERYLELIKELDIAPLESPHTKWNKYKFRQFKMGVEIKEKKRPYLRRV
;
A
#
# COMPACT_ATOMS: atom_id res chain seq x y z
N MET A 1 29.39 -1.74 -1.45
CA MET A 1 28.92 -1.48 -2.83
C MET A 1 27.56 -0.77 -2.91
N ILE A 2 26.49 -1.25 -2.27
CA ILE A 2 25.13 -0.64 -2.40
C ILE A 2 25.06 0.82 -1.91
N HIS A 3 25.79 1.17 -0.84
CA HIS A 3 25.84 2.55 -0.32
C HIS A 3 26.59 3.52 -1.25
N ILE A 4 27.66 3.06 -1.90
CA ILE A 4 28.45 3.88 -2.84
C ILE A 4 27.61 4.20 -4.08
N LEU A 5 26.87 3.22 -4.62
CA LEU A 5 25.96 3.43 -5.74
C LEU A 5 24.80 4.39 -5.41
N LYS A 6 24.29 4.37 -4.17
CA LYS A 6 23.29 5.36 -3.70
C LYS A 6 23.86 6.77 -3.64
N LEU A 7 25.04 6.93 -3.04
CA LEU A 7 25.74 8.22 -2.93
C LEU A 7 26.10 8.82 -4.30
N ILE A 8 26.56 8.00 -5.24
CA ILE A 8 26.84 8.43 -6.62
C ILE A 8 25.55 8.89 -7.32
N CYS A 9 24.45 8.16 -7.13
CA CYS A 9 23.15 8.51 -7.73
C CYS A 9 22.55 9.79 -7.11
N GLU A 10 22.68 9.97 -5.79
CA GLU A 10 22.23 11.19 -5.08
C GLU A 10 23.03 12.42 -5.53
N ASN A 11 24.35 12.31 -5.64
CA ASN A 11 25.21 13.40 -6.13
C ASN A 11 24.95 13.75 -7.60
N CYS A 12 24.75 12.75 -8.46
CA CYS A 12 24.36 12.99 -9.86
C CYS A 12 22.97 13.65 -9.96
N CYS A 13 21.99 13.26 -9.13
CA CYS A 13 20.67 13.89 -9.08
C CYS A 13 20.74 15.35 -8.62
N LEU A 14 21.59 15.66 -7.63
CA LEU A 14 21.79 17.04 -7.17
C LEU A 14 22.41 17.90 -8.27
N LEU A 15 23.46 17.41 -8.94
CA LEU A 15 24.09 18.07 -10.08
C LEU A 15 23.11 18.30 -11.25
N LEU A 16 22.26 17.31 -11.54
CA LEU A 16 21.23 17.42 -12.57
C LEU A 16 20.17 18.48 -12.20
N SER A 17 19.76 18.55 -10.93
CA SER A 17 18.75 19.51 -10.46
C SER A 17 19.26 20.96 -10.50
N LEU A 18 20.55 21.18 -10.22
CA LEU A 18 21.19 22.48 -10.34
C LEU A 18 21.34 22.89 -11.81
N SER A 19 21.79 21.97 -12.66
CA SER A 19 21.94 22.21 -14.10
C SER A 19 20.61 22.51 -14.79
N LEU A 20 19.53 21.82 -14.38
CA LEU A 20 18.17 22.05 -14.91
C LEU A 20 17.58 23.41 -14.50
N LYS A 21 17.98 24.00 -13.37
CA LYS A 21 17.49 25.33 -12.97
C LYS A 21 17.96 26.42 -13.94
N SER A 22 19.21 26.32 -14.40
CA SER A 22 19.83 27.24 -15.38
C SER A 22 19.54 26.89 -16.84
N ALA A 23 18.92 25.74 -17.12
CA ALA A 23 18.67 25.27 -18.47
C ALA A 23 17.57 26.08 -19.19
N PRO A 24 17.55 26.09 -20.55
CA PRO A 24 16.48 26.68 -21.33
C PRO A 24 15.13 26.05 -21.02
N GLU A 25 14.06 26.82 -21.20
CA GLU A 25 12.70 26.40 -20.81
C GLU A 25 12.22 25.17 -21.58
N GLU A 26 12.66 25.00 -22.83
CA GLU A 26 12.40 23.82 -23.66
C GLU A 26 12.97 22.54 -23.03
N VAL A 27 14.19 22.61 -22.49
CA VAL A 27 14.86 21.48 -21.82
C VAL A 27 14.14 21.17 -20.51
N LYS A 28 13.75 22.19 -19.74
CA LYS A 28 12.95 22.00 -18.51
C LYS A 28 11.61 21.32 -18.80
N ARG A 29 10.95 21.65 -19.92
CA ARG A 29 9.71 20.98 -20.34
C ARG A 29 9.94 19.51 -20.66
N VAL A 30 11.02 19.15 -21.35
CA VAL A 30 11.34 17.74 -21.65
C VAL A 30 11.49 16.92 -20.37
N PHE A 31 12.20 17.44 -19.36
CA PHE A 31 12.38 16.77 -18.07
C PHE A 31 11.25 17.04 -17.05
N SER A 32 10.15 17.65 -17.49
CA SER A 32 9.02 17.94 -16.62
C SER A 32 8.26 16.66 -16.25
N LEU A 33 7.61 16.69 -15.09
CA LEU A 33 6.79 15.57 -14.61
C LEU A 33 5.63 15.23 -15.56
N GLN A 34 5.17 16.18 -16.39
CA GLN A 34 4.08 15.95 -17.34
C GLN A 34 4.50 15.02 -18.50
N ASN A 35 5.77 15.07 -18.88
CA ASN A 35 6.34 14.23 -19.94
C ASN A 35 6.94 12.92 -19.40
N ALA A 36 6.88 12.73 -18.08
CA ALA A 36 7.45 11.55 -17.43
C ALA A 36 6.63 10.30 -17.71
N SER A 37 7.30 9.15 -17.70
CA SER A 37 6.64 7.86 -17.87
C SER A 37 5.76 7.52 -16.65
N GLN A 38 4.74 6.68 -16.84
CA GLN A 38 3.91 6.18 -15.74
C GLN A 38 4.74 5.46 -14.65
N TRP A 39 5.89 4.89 -15.01
CA TRP A 39 6.81 4.31 -14.03
C TRP A 39 7.47 5.38 -13.14
N GLU A 40 7.87 6.52 -13.69
CA GLU A 40 8.46 7.64 -12.95
C GLU A 40 7.44 8.30 -12.04
N HIS A 41 6.21 8.52 -12.52
CA HIS A 41 5.10 8.99 -11.68
C HIS A 41 4.90 8.09 -10.46
N ARG A 42 4.93 6.77 -10.66
CA ARG A 42 4.83 5.79 -9.56
C ARG A 42 6.02 5.89 -8.61
N LYS A 43 7.25 6.00 -9.13
CA LYS A 43 8.46 6.15 -8.31
C LYS A 43 8.38 7.38 -7.40
N ILE A 44 7.91 8.51 -7.94
CA ILE A 44 7.72 9.74 -7.18
C ILE A 44 6.62 9.59 -6.14
N GLY A 45 5.49 8.96 -6.50
CA GLY A 45 4.43 8.64 -5.54
C GLY A 45 4.93 7.78 -4.37
N LEU A 46 5.73 6.75 -4.66
CA LEU A 46 6.34 5.89 -3.64
C LEU A 46 7.33 6.67 -2.76
N GLY A 47 8.16 7.53 -3.34
CA GLY A 47 9.10 8.38 -2.59
C GLY A 47 8.41 9.38 -1.67
N LYS A 48 7.30 9.99 -2.13
CA LYS A 48 6.48 10.89 -1.29
C LYS A 48 5.93 10.17 -0.06
N MET A 49 5.53 8.90 -0.18
CA MET A 49 5.05 8.12 0.97
C MET A 49 6.16 7.75 1.95
N GLU A 50 7.40 7.54 1.48
CA GLU A 50 8.56 7.33 2.35
C GLU A 50 8.88 8.57 3.19
N GLN A 51 8.70 9.76 2.62
CA GLN A 51 8.91 11.03 3.33
C GLN A 51 7.74 11.36 4.27
N LYS A 52 6.50 11.04 3.88
CA LYS A 52 5.28 11.38 4.63
C LYS A 52 5.16 10.60 5.94
N TYR A 53 5.42 9.29 5.91
CA TYR A 53 5.22 8.44 7.09
C TYR A 53 6.57 8.09 7.73
N ALA A 54 6.74 8.39 9.02
CA ALA A 54 7.95 8.00 9.75
C ALA A 54 8.02 6.48 10.02
N ASP A 55 6.86 5.84 10.26
CA ASP A 55 6.81 4.41 10.53
C ASP A 55 6.97 3.60 9.23
N LYS A 56 8.01 2.77 9.18
CA LYS A 56 8.25 1.82 8.09
C LYS A 56 7.06 0.90 7.83
N TYR A 57 6.23 0.62 8.84
CA TYR A 57 5.04 -0.21 8.67
C TYR A 57 3.94 0.49 7.89
N GLU A 58 3.65 1.74 8.23
CA GLU A 58 2.70 2.60 7.52
C GLU A 58 3.16 2.88 6.10
N GLN A 59 4.45 3.16 5.91
CA GLN A 59 5.06 3.29 4.58
C GLN A 59 4.75 2.07 3.70
N LYS A 60 4.89 0.84 4.25
CA LYS A 60 4.59 -0.38 3.50
C LYS A 60 3.12 -0.47 3.10
N ILE A 61 2.19 -0.05 3.97
CA ILE A 61 0.75 -0.04 3.66
C ILE A 61 0.46 0.98 2.55
N ALA A 62 1.00 2.20 2.66
CA ALA A 62 0.82 3.26 1.66
C ALA A 62 1.41 2.86 0.29
N LYS A 63 2.62 2.28 0.26
CA LYS A 63 3.23 1.77 -0.96
C LYS A 63 2.38 0.69 -1.63
N LEU A 64 1.81 -0.23 -0.85
CA LEU A 64 0.91 -1.26 -1.38
C LEU A 64 -0.35 -0.64 -1.99
N THR A 65 -0.89 0.45 -1.42
CA THR A 65 -2.05 1.15 -1.99
C THR A 65 -1.74 1.72 -3.37
N ILE A 66 -0.62 2.43 -3.53
CA ILE A 66 -0.17 2.96 -4.83
C ILE A 66 0.03 1.84 -5.85
N GLN A 67 0.64 0.72 -5.44
CA GLN A 67 0.84 -0.43 -6.31
C GLN A 67 -0.49 -1.06 -6.74
N ILE A 68 -1.45 -1.19 -5.82
CA ILE A 68 -2.78 -1.73 -6.12
C ILE A 68 -3.50 -0.85 -7.15
N GLU A 69 -3.47 0.48 -6.98
CA GLU A 69 -4.08 1.42 -7.92
C GLU A 69 -3.44 1.32 -9.32
N ALA A 70 -2.10 1.27 -9.38
CA ALA A 70 -1.39 1.10 -10.63
C ALA A 70 -1.74 -0.21 -11.35
N VAL A 71 -1.80 -1.34 -10.63
CA VAL A 71 -2.17 -2.63 -11.21
C VAL A 71 -3.65 -2.65 -11.61
N LYS A 72 -4.53 -1.99 -10.85
CA LYS A 72 -5.95 -1.83 -11.22
C LYS A 72 -6.12 -1.03 -12.51
N ALA A 73 -5.40 0.08 -12.66
CA ALA A 73 -5.41 0.88 -13.89
C ALA A 73 -4.99 0.01 -15.09
N ASN A 74 -3.84 -0.67 -14.99
CA ASN A 74 -3.34 -1.56 -16.05
C ASN A 74 -4.33 -2.68 -16.42
N ASN A 75 -5.02 -3.27 -15.43
CA ASN A 75 -6.02 -4.30 -15.67
C ASN A 75 -7.30 -3.76 -16.36
N ASN A 76 -7.58 -2.46 -16.22
CA ASN A 76 -8.76 -1.79 -16.76
C ASN A 76 -8.52 -1.16 -18.15
N ASP A 77 -7.26 -0.93 -18.56
CA ASP A 77 -6.84 -0.24 -19.79
C ASP A 77 -7.12 -1.01 -21.12
N GLY A 78 -8.14 -1.88 -21.17
CA GLY A 78 -8.67 -2.46 -22.40
C GLY A 78 -8.61 -4.00 -22.48
N ARG A 79 -8.63 -4.54 -23.72
CA ARG A 79 -8.77 -5.99 -23.99
C ARG A 79 -7.60 -6.84 -23.46
N ARG A 80 -6.38 -6.30 -23.42
CA ARG A 80 -5.18 -7.03 -22.96
C ARG A 80 -5.17 -7.17 -21.44
N GLY A 81 -5.37 -6.09 -20.69
CA GLY A 81 -5.40 -6.12 -19.21
C GLY A 81 -6.50 -7.02 -18.64
N ARG A 82 -7.68 -7.06 -19.28
CA ARG A 82 -8.79 -7.94 -18.85
C ARG A 82 -8.50 -9.43 -18.96
N LYS A 83 -7.60 -9.85 -19.86
CA LYS A 83 -7.27 -11.27 -20.09
C LYS A 83 -6.02 -11.72 -19.32
N ASP A 84 -5.26 -10.79 -18.75
CA ASP A 84 -4.05 -11.11 -18.01
C ASP A 84 -4.37 -11.71 -16.64
N ILE A 85 -4.34 -13.05 -16.57
CA ILE A 85 -4.60 -13.82 -15.35
C ILE A 85 -3.48 -13.58 -14.32
N GLY A 86 -2.23 -13.45 -14.76
CA GLY A 86 -1.09 -13.24 -13.89
C GLY A 86 -1.24 -11.94 -13.09
N ASN A 87 -1.58 -10.85 -13.78
CA ASN A 87 -1.81 -9.57 -13.12
C ASN A 87 -3.03 -9.56 -12.19
N LYS A 88 -4.07 -10.36 -12.46
CA LYS A 88 -5.21 -10.52 -11.54
C LYS A 88 -4.83 -11.27 -10.26
N VAL A 89 -4.07 -12.36 -10.39
CA VAL A 89 -3.56 -13.11 -9.24
C VAL A 89 -2.63 -12.22 -8.41
N PHE A 90 -1.74 -11.48 -9.07
CA PHE A 90 -0.85 -10.54 -8.41
C PHE A 90 -1.61 -9.41 -7.69
N LEU A 91 -2.65 -8.84 -8.32
CA LEU A 91 -3.52 -7.84 -7.69
C LEU A 91 -4.21 -8.40 -6.43
N SER A 92 -4.76 -9.62 -6.53
CA SER A 92 -5.40 -10.29 -5.38
C SER A 92 -4.41 -10.49 -4.23
N TRP A 93 -3.19 -10.91 -4.55
CA TRP A 93 -2.12 -11.08 -3.58
C TRP A 93 -1.73 -9.75 -2.91
N LEU A 94 -1.58 -8.65 -3.67
CA LEU A 94 -1.30 -7.32 -3.11
C LEU A 94 -2.41 -6.85 -2.16
N ILE A 95 -3.68 -7.04 -2.54
CA ILE A 95 -4.84 -6.71 -1.70
C ILE A 95 -4.81 -7.52 -0.41
N ALA A 96 -4.52 -8.82 -0.48
CA ALA A 96 -4.42 -9.69 0.70
C ALA A 96 -3.26 -9.25 1.63
N GLN A 97 -2.10 -8.90 1.07
CA GLN A 97 -0.97 -8.38 1.83
C GLN A 97 -1.31 -7.08 2.54
N ARG A 98 -1.95 -6.12 1.84
CA ARG A 98 -2.39 -4.86 2.45
C ARG A 98 -3.39 -5.09 3.57
N ARG A 99 -4.38 -5.97 3.36
CA ARG A 99 -5.37 -6.35 4.37
C ARG A 99 -4.74 -6.95 5.62
N LYS A 100 -3.79 -7.88 5.45
CA LYS A 100 -3.05 -8.49 6.57
C LYS A 100 -2.32 -7.44 7.40
N LYS A 101 -1.69 -6.46 6.74
CA LYS A 101 -0.99 -5.37 7.43
C LYS A 101 -1.93 -4.41 8.15
N LEU A 102 -3.01 -4.00 7.50
CA LEU A 102 -4.03 -3.16 8.11
C LEU A 102 -4.68 -3.85 9.32
N LEU A 103 -4.89 -5.17 9.28
CA LEU A 103 -5.43 -5.93 10.41
C LEU A 103 -4.46 -5.92 11.58
N ASN A 104 -3.17 -6.12 11.33
CA ASN A 104 -2.16 -6.04 12.38
C ASN A 104 -2.08 -4.62 12.97
N LEU A 105 -2.13 -3.58 12.14
CA LEU A 105 -2.16 -2.19 12.60
C LEU A 105 -3.40 -1.93 13.47
N LYS A 106 -4.58 -2.39 13.03
CA LYS A 106 -5.84 -2.28 13.78
C LYS A 106 -5.74 -2.92 15.17
N ASN A 107 -5.10 -4.09 15.27
CA ASN A 107 -4.96 -4.81 16.53
C ASN A 107 -3.93 -4.19 17.48
N LEU A 108 -2.89 -3.56 16.95
CA LEU A 108 -1.80 -2.96 17.75
C LEU A 108 -2.07 -1.49 18.11
N ARG A 109 -2.57 -0.71 17.16
CA ARG A 109 -2.74 0.76 17.23
C ARG A 109 -4.01 1.16 16.49
N PHE A 110 -5.15 1.02 17.15
CA PHE A 110 -6.47 1.19 16.53
C PHE A 110 -6.73 2.61 16.03
N GLU A 111 -6.40 3.64 16.82
CA GLU A 111 -6.60 5.05 16.45
C GLU A 111 -5.84 5.41 15.17
N ARG A 112 -4.56 5.02 15.12
CA ARG A 112 -3.72 5.26 13.95
C ARG A 112 -4.21 4.52 12.71
N TYR A 113 -4.79 3.34 12.88
CA TYR A 113 -5.47 2.65 11.79
C TYR A 113 -6.64 3.46 11.21
N LEU A 114 -7.47 4.10 12.05
CA LEU A 114 -8.60 4.91 11.61
C LEU A 114 -8.17 6.17 10.85
N GLU A 115 -7.08 6.81 11.28
CA GLU A 115 -6.48 7.94 10.57
C GLU A 115 -5.93 7.49 9.21
N LEU A 116 -5.13 6.42 9.20
CA LEU A 116 -4.45 5.95 8.00
C LEU A 116 -5.44 5.53 6.90
N ILE A 117 -6.56 4.89 7.24
CA ILE A 117 -7.57 4.53 6.24
C ILE A 117 -8.28 5.75 5.65
N LYS A 118 -8.49 6.82 6.45
CA LYS A 118 -9.05 8.09 5.96
C LYS A 118 -8.05 8.80 5.05
N GLU A 119 -6.79 8.89 5.47
CA GLU A 119 -5.73 9.53 4.70
C GLU A 119 -5.48 8.85 3.34
N LEU A 120 -5.60 7.52 3.28
CA LEU A 120 -5.37 6.74 2.08
C LEU A 120 -6.66 6.45 1.28
N ASP A 121 -7.80 6.98 1.71
CA ASP A 121 -9.13 6.73 1.14
C ASP A 121 -9.43 5.22 0.93
N ILE A 122 -9.16 4.43 1.96
CA ILE A 122 -9.37 2.98 1.96
C ILE A 122 -10.62 2.64 2.75
N ALA A 123 -11.50 1.83 2.17
CA ALA A 123 -12.63 1.28 2.89
C ALA A 123 -12.19 0.56 4.19
N PRO A 124 -12.85 0.80 5.34
CA PRO A 124 -12.53 0.12 6.58
C PRO A 124 -12.54 -1.41 6.41
N LEU A 125 -11.59 -2.08 7.05
CA LEU A 125 -11.64 -3.53 7.19
C LEU A 125 -12.94 -3.93 7.85
N GLU A 126 -13.67 -4.84 7.19
CA GLU A 126 -14.89 -5.43 7.70
C GLU A 126 -14.70 -5.97 9.13
N SER A 127 -15.75 -5.83 9.96
CA SER A 127 -15.80 -6.48 11.27
C SER A 127 -15.67 -8.01 11.09
N PRO A 128 -15.00 -8.73 12.00
CA PRO A 128 -15.06 -10.20 12.04
C PRO A 128 -16.51 -10.74 12.08
N HIS A 129 -17.45 -9.88 12.48
CA HIS A 129 -18.89 -10.12 12.52
C HIS A 129 -19.57 -9.48 11.31
N THR A 130 -19.22 -9.87 10.09
CA THR A 130 -20.02 -9.52 8.91
C THR A 130 -21.29 -10.36 8.83
N LYS A 131 -22.34 -9.80 8.21
CA LYS A 131 -23.60 -10.51 7.90
C LYS A 131 -23.36 -11.83 7.15
N TRP A 132 -22.27 -11.89 6.38
CA TRP A 132 -21.82 -13.07 5.64
C TRP A 132 -21.33 -14.22 6.53
N ASN A 133 -20.83 -13.92 7.74
CA ASN A 133 -20.51 -14.92 8.74
C ASN A 133 -21.68 -15.07 9.74
N LYS A 134 -22.79 -15.64 9.22
CA LYS A 134 -24.12 -15.72 9.85
C LYS A 134 -24.07 -16.15 11.32
N TYR A 135 -23.18 -17.08 11.67
CA TYR A 135 -23.07 -17.64 13.02
C TYR A 135 -22.41 -16.66 14.01
N LYS A 136 -21.24 -16.10 13.66
CA LYS A 136 -20.54 -15.13 14.52
C LYS A 136 -21.26 -13.79 14.63
N PHE A 137 -22.00 -13.38 13.59
CA PHE A 137 -22.84 -12.19 13.62
C PHE A 137 -24.03 -12.35 14.57
N ARG A 138 -24.67 -13.53 14.59
CA ARG A 138 -25.75 -13.84 15.54
C ARG A 138 -25.27 -13.82 16.99
N GLN A 139 -24.12 -14.42 17.29
CA GLN A 139 -23.55 -14.43 18.64
C GLN A 139 -23.24 -13.01 19.16
N PHE A 140 -22.66 -12.16 18.30
CA PHE A 140 -22.43 -10.74 18.60
C PHE A 140 -23.73 -9.98 18.84
N LYS A 141 -24.74 -10.11 17.96
CA LYS A 141 -26.04 -9.43 18.11
C LYS A 141 -26.78 -9.86 19.39
N MET A 142 -26.60 -11.11 19.82
CA MET A 142 -27.23 -11.64 21.04
C MET A 142 -26.41 -11.41 22.31
N GLY A 143 -25.29 -10.67 22.26
CA GLY A 143 -24.47 -10.36 23.43
C GLY A 143 -23.80 -11.59 24.07
N VAL A 144 -23.64 -12.68 23.32
CA VAL A 144 -23.07 -13.92 23.85
C VAL A 144 -21.55 -13.80 23.90
N GLU A 145 -20.96 -13.86 25.10
CA GLU A 145 -19.50 -13.90 25.28
C GLU A 145 -18.90 -15.10 24.54
N ILE A 146 -18.09 -14.83 23.52
CA ILE A 146 -17.36 -15.85 22.78
C ILE A 146 -16.17 -16.29 23.65
N LYS A 147 -16.39 -17.29 24.50
CA LYS A 147 -15.30 -17.92 25.25
C LYS A 147 -14.34 -18.57 24.26
N GLU A 148 -13.07 -18.14 24.27
CA GLU A 148 -12.04 -18.78 23.46
C GLU A 148 -12.00 -20.28 23.78
N LYS A 149 -12.10 -21.13 22.74
CA LYS A 149 -12.00 -22.58 22.93
C LYS A 149 -10.63 -22.88 23.51
N LYS A 150 -10.60 -23.37 24.76
CA LYS A 150 -9.39 -23.95 25.37
C LYS A 150 -8.87 -25.04 24.42
N ARG A 151 -7.67 -24.83 23.89
CA ARG A 151 -6.98 -25.78 23.02
C ARG A 151 -6.79 -27.09 23.81
N PRO A 152 -7.32 -28.23 23.34
CA PRO A 152 -7.34 -29.48 24.12
C PRO A 152 -5.95 -30.05 24.40
N TYR A 153 -4.92 -29.62 23.66
CA TYR A 153 -3.53 -30.07 23.80
C TYR A 153 -2.71 -29.36 24.88
N LEU A 154 -3.31 -28.45 25.66
CA LEU A 154 -2.66 -27.80 26.81
C LEU A 154 -3.12 -28.37 28.16
N ARG A 155 -3.47 -29.66 28.21
CA ARG A 155 -3.64 -30.39 29.49
C ARG A 155 -2.33 -31.08 29.87
N ARG A 156 -1.62 -30.42 30.80
CA ARG A 156 -0.63 -30.93 31.78
C ARG A 156 0.71 -31.48 31.25
N VAL A 157 1.79 -30.79 31.64
CA VAL A 157 2.90 -31.45 32.36
C VAL A 157 2.39 -31.78 33.75
#